data_AF-A0A833M082-F1
#
_entry.id   AF-A0A833M082-F1
#
_cell.length_a   1.000
_cell.length_b   1.000
_cell.length_c   1.000
_cell.angle_alpha   90.00
_cell.angle_beta   90.00
_cell.angle_gamma   90.00
#
_symmetry.space_group_name_H-M   'P 1'
#
loop_
_entity.id
_entity.type
_entity.pdbx_description
1 polymer ?
#
loop_
_entity_poly.entity_id
_entity_poly.type
_entity_poly.pdbx_seq_one_letter_code
_entity_poly.pdbx_strand_id
1 'polypeptide(L)' 'QPAPAGAGDALAALTQREDQILRLVAAGRSNKEVARVLDLQEKTVKHHMTRILQKLHVRNRTEAAMIVAEAARG' A
#
# COMPACT_ATOMS: atom_id res chain seq x y z
N GLN A 1 -4.91 -26.11 -1.18
CA GLN A 1 -4.46 -24.78 -0.71
C GLN A 1 -3.50 -24.24 -1.75
N PRO A 2 -3.75 -23.11 -2.42
CA PRO A 2 -2.69 -22.49 -3.21
C PRO A 2 -1.68 -21.84 -2.25
N ALA A 3 -0.40 -21.94 -2.59
CA ALA A 3 0.75 -21.44 -1.85
C ALA A 3 0.63 -19.92 -1.53
N PRO A 4 1.33 -19.39 -0.51
CA PRO A 4 1.38 -17.95 -0.30
C PRO A 4 2.03 -17.32 -1.52
N ALA A 5 1.21 -16.74 -2.40
CA ALA A 5 1.66 -15.80 -3.39
C ALA A 5 2.48 -14.75 -2.62
N GLY A 6 3.79 -14.70 -2.90
CA GLY A 6 4.70 -13.87 -2.13
C GLY A 6 4.24 -12.42 -2.15
N ALA A 7 4.72 -11.61 -1.19
CA ALA A 7 4.42 -10.18 -1.12
C ALA A 7 4.49 -9.48 -2.50
N GLY A 8 5.41 -9.91 -3.38
CA GLY A 8 5.56 -9.45 -4.75
C GLY A 8 4.31 -9.62 -5.65
N ASP A 9 3.55 -10.70 -5.53
CA ASP A 9 2.34 -10.94 -6.35
C ASP A 9 1.18 -10.03 -5.91
N ALA A 10 1.03 -9.84 -4.58
CA ALA A 10 0.03 -8.92 -4.03
C ALA A 10 0.34 -7.46 -4.39
N LEU A 11 1.63 -7.09 -4.40
CA LEU A 11 2.11 -5.80 -4.88
C LEU A 11 1.87 -5.63 -6.40
N ALA A 12 2.02 -6.69 -7.19
CA ALA A 12 1.77 -6.65 -8.64
C ALA A 12 0.28 -6.43 -8.99
N ALA A 13 -0.66 -6.77 -8.10
CA ALA A 13 -2.09 -6.54 -8.28
C ALA A 13 -2.53 -5.08 -8.03
N LEU A 14 -1.63 -4.24 -7.49
CA LEU A 14 -1.88 -2.83 -7.26
C LEU A 14 -1.71 -2.02 -8.54
N THR A 15 -2.54 -1.00 -8.72
CA THR A 15 -2.31 0.00 -9.77
C THR A 15 -1.09 0.85 -9.42
N GLN A 16 -0.50 1.51 -10.42
CA GLN A 16 0.64 2.40 -10.22
C GLN A 16 0.39 3.48 -9.15
N ARG A 17 -0.84 3.99 -9.03
CA ARG A 17 -1.18 4.98 -8.01
C ARG A 17 -1.28 4.35 -6.61
N GLU A 18 -1.82 3.14 -6.54
CA GLU A 18 -1.93 2.40 -5.29
C GLU A 18 -0.56 1.98 -4.75
N ASP A 19 0.33 1.48 -5.60
CA ASP A 19 1.73 1.20 -5.27
C ASP A 19 2.45 2.44 -4.71
N GLN A 20 2.37 3.59 -5.40
CA GLN A 20 2.98 4.83 -4.92
C GLN A 20 2.49 5.25 -3.55
N ILE A 21 1.17 5.20 -3.31
CA ILE A 21 0.57 5.52 -2.02
C ILE A 21 1.08 4.55 -0.96
N LEU A 22 1.07 3.26 -1.25
CA LEU A 22 1.48 2.21 -0.34
C LEU A 22 2.97 2.34 0.04
N ARG A 23 3.85 2.62 -0.92
CA ARG A 23 5.29 2.85 -0.69
C ARG A 23 5.55 4.02 0.25
N LEU A 24 4.86 5.15 0.05
CA LEU A 24 4.99 6.30 0.93
C LEU A 24 4.47 6.01 2.34
N VAL A 25 3.36 5.27 2.44
CA VAL A 25 2.82 4.81 3.73
C VAL A 25 3.78 3.87 4.44
N ALA A 26 4.42 2.95 3.72
CA ALA A 26 5.44 2.04 4.24
C ALA A 26 6.70 2.79 4.72
N ALA A 27 7.03 3.91 4.08
CA ALA A 27 8.07 4.84 4.53
C ALA A 27 7.67 5.68 5.76
N GLY A 28 6.52 5.40 6.39
CA GLY A 28 6.06 6.08 7.61
C GLY A 28 5.32 7.39 7.35
N ARG A 29 5.02 7.75 6.10
CA ARG A 29 4.30 9.01 5.79
C ARG A 29 2.85 8.95 6.24
N SER A 30 2.33 10.08 6.69
CA SER A 30 0.90 10.25 6.97
C SER A 30 0.09 10.46 5.69
N ASN A 31 -1.21 10.17 5.70
CA ASN A 31 -2.09 10.38 4.52
C ASN A 31 -2.02 11.82 3.99
N LYS A 32 -1.85 12.81 4.89
CA LYS A 32 -1.65 14.22 4.53
C LYS A 32 -0.33 14.47 3.79
N GLU A 33 0.75 13.81 4.19
CA GLU A 33 2.04 13.92 3.52
C GLU A 33 2.00 13.21 2.16
N VAL A 34 1.42 12.01 2.10
CA VAL A 34 1.21 11.27 0.85
C VAL A 34 0.39 12.10 -0.13
N ALA A 35 -0.68 12.73 0.35
CA ALA A 35 -1.52 13.63 -0.42
C ALA A 35 -0.71 14.78 -1.01
N ARG A 36 0.16 15.43 -0.21
CA ARG A 36 1.04 16.50 -0.70
C ARG A 36 2.06 16.02 -1.73
N VAL A 37 2.68 14.86 -1.51
CA VAL A 37 3.70 14.31 -2.42
C VAL A 37 3.10 13.93 -3.77
N LEU A 38 1.86 13.43 -3.77
CA LEU A 38 1.19 12.92 -4.97
C LEU A 38 0.25 13.94 -5.64
N ASP A 39 0.21 15.17 -5.13
CA ASP A 39 -0.74 16.23 -5.51
C ASP A 39 -2.21 15.74 -5.47
N LEU A 40 -2.58 15.09 -4.36
CA LEU A 40 -3.91 14.53 -4.11
C LEU A 40 -4.54 15.17 -2.88
N GLN A 41 -5.85 14.97 -2.73
CA GLN A 41 -6.55 15.26 -1.48
C GLN A 41 -6.39 14.11 -0.49
N GLU A 42 -6.31 14.42 0.81
CA GLU A 42 -6.22 13.40 1.87
C GLU A 42 -7.37 12.39 1.81
N LYS A 43 -8.58 12.84 1.47
CA LYS A 43 -9.76 11.98 1.28
C LYS A 43 -9.56 10.95 0.15
N THR A 44 -8.88 11.35 -0.92
CA THR A 44 -8.56 10.50 -2.07
C THR A 44 -7.54 9.45 -1.65
N VAL A 45 -6.51 9.84 -0.89
CA VAL A 45 -5.54 8.89 -0.32
C VAL A 45 -6.23 7.88 0.60
N LYS A 46 -7.15 8.31 1.47
CA LYS A 46 -7.95 7.39 2.32
C LYS A 46 -8.76 6.40 1.48
N HIS A 47 -9.41 6.87 0.42
CA HIS A 47 -10.16 6.00 -0.49
C HIS A 47 -9.26 4.94 -1.16
N HIS A 48 -8.11 5.36 -1.69
CA HIS A 48 -7.13 4.43 -2.24
C HIS A 48 -6.61 3.46 -1.19
N MET A 49 -6.35 3.92 0.04
CA MET A 49 -5.86 3.07 1.11
C MET A 49 -6.87 1.98 1.46
N THR A 50 -8.17 2.29 1.53
CA THR A 50 -9.21 1.26 1.70
C THR A 50 -9.15 0.19 0.59
N ARG A 51 -8.98 0.61 -0.67
CA ARG A 51 -8.86 -0.32 -1.81
C ARG A 51 -7.59 -1.17 -1.73
N ILE A 52 -6.47 -0.56 -1.35
CA ILE A 52 -5.18 -1.26 -1.16
C ILE A 52 -5.32 -2.33 -0.07
N LEU A 53 -5.88 -1.98 1.09
CA LEU A 53 -6.09 -2.93 2.19
C LEU A 53 -6.95 -4.13 1.74
N GLN A 54 -8.00 -3.87 0.96
CA GLN A 54 -8.85 -4.93 0.40
C GLN A 54 -8.09 -5.82 -0.59
N LYS A 55 -7.32 -5.23 -1.52
CA LYS A 55 -6.54 -5.97 -2.51
C LYS A 55 -5.43 -6.82 -1.89
N LEU A 56 -4.79 -6.30 -0.84
CA LEU A 56 -3.73 -6.99 -0.11
C LEU A 56 -4.29 -7.96 0.95
N HIS A 57 -5.62 -8.00 1.14
CA HIS A 57 -6.28 -8.82 2.16
C HIS A 57 -5.77 -8.56 3.60
N VAL A 58 -5.41 -7.30 3.89
CA VAL A 58 -4.93 -6.87 5.22
C VAL A 58 -5.94 -5.97 5.92
N ARG A 59 -5.85 -5.88 7.24
CA ARG A 59 -6.84 -5.19 8.07
C ARG A 59 -6.43 -3.77 8.39
N ASN A 60 -5.12 -3.49 8.40
CA ASN A 60 -4.61 -2.17 8.72
C ASN A 60 -3.40 -1.75 7.87
N ARG A 61 -3.10 -0.46 7.89
CA ARG A 61 -1.97 0.14 7.14
C ARG A 61 -0.60 -0.38 7.59
N THR A 62 -0.47 -0.86 8.82
CA THR A 62 0.80 -1.39 9.35
C THR A 62 1.09 -2.73 8.70
N GLU A 63 0.10 -3.62 8.61
CA GLU A 63 0.20 -4.88 7.85
C GLU A 63 0.52 -4.60 6.38
N ALA A 64 -0.15 -3.63 5.76
CA ALA A 64 0.16 -3.22 4.38
C ALA A 64 1.62 -2.73 4.23
N ALA A 65 2.11 -1.94 5.19
CA ALA A 65 3.50 -1.47 5.21
C ALA A 65 4.51 -2.60 5.39
N MET A 66 4.18 -3.62 6.20
CA MET A 66 5.03 -4.79 6.38
C MET A 66 5.22 -5.57 5.08
N ILE A 67 4.15 -5.75 4.29
CA ILE A 67 4.24 -6.43 2.97
C ILE A 67 5.26 -5.73 2.06
N VAL A 68 5.29 -4.39 2.03
CA VAL A 68 6.30 -3.64 1.26
C VAL A 68 7.70 -3.82 1.84
N ALA A 69 7.83 -3.76 3.17
CA ALA A 69 9.11 -3.91 3.85
C ALA A 69 9.71 -5.31 3.64
N GLU A 70 8.87 -6.34 3.59
CA GLU A 70 9.24 -7.71 3.27
C GLU A 70 9.64 -7.85 1.79
N ALA A 71 8.87 -7.25 0.88
CA ALA A 71 9.20 -7.23 -0.55
C ALA A 71 10.50 -6.46 -0.85
N ALA A 72 10.87 -5.46 -0.05
CA ALA A 72 12.13 -4.72 -0.20
C ALA A 72 13.35 -5.48 0.37
N ARG A 73 13.14 -6.56 1.14
CA ARG A 73 14.21 -7.41 1.69
C ARG A 73 14.55 -8.63 0.82
N GLY A 74 13.72 -8.95 -0.17
CA GLY A 74 13.94 -10.03 -1.14
C GLY A 74 14.40 -9.48 -2.48
#